data_AF-A0A2W4P7J8-F1
#
_entry.id   AF-A0A2W4P7J8-F1
#
_cell.length_a   1.000
_cell.length_b   1.000
_cell.length_c   1.000
_cell.angle_alpha   90.00
_cell.angle_beta   90.00
_cell.angle_gamma   90.00
#
_symmetry.space_group_name_H-M   'P 1'
#
loop_
_entity.id
_entity.type
_entity.pdbx_description
1 polymer ?
#
loop_
_entity_poly.entity_id
_entity_poly.type
_entity_poly.pdbx_seq_one_letter_code
_entity_poly.pdbx_strand_id
1 'polypeptide(L)' 'WSPVKYRYSHWAGLDGAEDRYLHVNRGFGVLAFEGRFGIWPEITVIELRRRR' A
#
# COMPACT_ATOMS: atom_id res chain seq x y z
N TRP A 1 0.89 11.21 6.76
CA TRP A 1 0.68 12.03 5.56
C TRP A 1 1.99 12.06 4.78
N SER A 2 1.99 11.85 3.45
CA SER A 2 3.22 11.85 2.65
C SER A 2 3.00 12.62 1.34
N PRO A 3 3.90 13.55 0.93
CA PRO A 3 3.80 14.31 -0.32
C PRO A 3 3.80 13.44 -1.58
N VAL A 4 4.37 12.23 -1.47
CA VAL A 4 4.46 11.29 -2.58
C VAL A 4 3.07 10.83 -3.10
N LYS A 5 2.01 11.03 -2.31
CA LYS A 5 0.62 10.80 -2.74
C LYS A 5 0.20 11.59 -3.97
N TYR A 6 0.87 12.72 -4.25
CA TYR A 6 0.59 13.52 -5.44
C TYR A 6 1.32 12.99 -6.69
N ARG A 7 2.35 12.14 -6.49
CA ARG A 7 3.14 11.55 -7.58
C ARG A 7 2.58 10.22 -8.07
N TYR A 8 1.95 9.45 -7.18
CA TYR A 8 1.33 8.17 -7.48
C TYR A 8 -0.18 8.26 -7.25
N SER A 9 -0.97 8.07 -8.31
CA SER A 9 -2.43 8.11 -8.23
C SER A 9 -3.02 7.07 -7.26
N HIS A 10 -2.32 5.93 -7.12
CA HIS A 10 -2.72 4.82 -6.26
C HIS A 10 -1.72 4.73 -5.10
N TRP A 11 -1.89 5.62 -4.12
CA TRP A 11 -0.98 5.72 -2.97
C TRP A 11 -1.65 5.23 -1.69
N ALA A 12 -1.01 4.25 -1.03
CA ALA A 12 -1.27 3.88 0.36
C ALA A 12 -2.73 3.59 0.70
N GLY A 13 -3.25 2.46 0.23
CA GLY A 13 -4.61 2.05 0.51
C GLY A 13 -5.13 0.96 -0.42
N LEU A 14 -6.43 0.74 -0.35
CA LEU A 14 -7.17 -0.07 -1.30
C LEU A 14 -7.65 0.85 -2.42
N ASP A 15 -7.07 0.67 -3.60
CA ASP A 15 -7.52 1.32 -4.82
C ASP A 15 -8.40 0.34 -5.60
N GLY A 16 -9.49 0.83 -6.21
CA GLY A 16 -10.49 -0.01 -6.85
C GLY A 16 -10.94 0.55 -8.20
N ALA A 17 -10.92 -0.31 -9.23
CA ALA A 17 -11.50 -0.02 -10.53
C ALA A 17 -12.17 -1.28 -11.08
N GLU A 18 -13.46 -1.18 -11.43
CA GLU A 18 -14.22 -2.23 -12.14
C GLU A 18 -14.03 -3.63 -11.51
N ASP A 19 -14.41 -3.78 -10.23
CA ASP A 19 -14.30 -5.02 -9.44
C ASP A 19 -12.88 -5.56 -9.22
N ARG A 20 -11.84 -4.83 -9.66
CA ARG A 20 -10.44 -5.14 -9.36
C ARG A 20 -9.96 -4.22 -8.24
N TYR A 21 -9.40 -4.83 -7.21
CA TYR A 21 -8.85 -4.11 -6.06
C TYR A 21 -7.33 -4.29 -5.99
N LEU A 22 -6.60 -3.19 -5.89
CA LEU A 22 -5.16 -3.15 -5.69
C LEU A 22 -4.87 -2.60 -4.29
N HIS A 23 -4.24 -3.42 -3.44
CA HIS A 23 -3.79 -2.97 -2.14
C HIS A 23 -2.32 -2.55 -2.20
N VAL A 24 -2.06 -1.24 -2.05
CA VAL A 24 -0.72 -0.66 -2.07
C VAL A 24 -0.28 -0.36 -0.64
N ASN A 25 0.72 -1.10 -0.17
CA ASN A 25 1.34 -0.91 1.13
C ASN A 25 2.52 0.06 1.07
N ARG A 26 2.68 0.86 2.14
CA ARG A 26 3.72 1.90 2.25
C ARG A 26 5.10 1.35 2.66
N GLY A 27 5.29 0.03 2.55
CA GLY A 27 6.40 -0.73 3.15
C GLY A 27 6.32 -0.79 4.69
N PHE A 28 7.12 -1.65 5.32
CA PHE A 28 7.27 -1.68 6.79
C PHE A 28 8.28 -0.63 7.24
N GLY A 29 7.92 0.25 8.18
CA GLY A 29 8.84 1.21 8.79
C GLY A 29 9.28 0.68 10.16
N VAL A 30 10.58 0.56 10.39
CA VAL A 30 11.15 -0.07 11.61
C VAL A 30 11.29 0.92 12.79
N LEU A 31 11.36 0.33 14.00
CA LEU A 31 11.28 0.92 15.35
C LEU A 31 12.18 2.15 15.65
N ALA A 32 13.20 2.48 14.85
CA ALA A 32 14.23 3.45 15.22
C ALA A 32 14.17 4.79 14.46
N PHE A 33 13.49 4.88 13.33
CA PHE A 33 13.44 6.12 12.54
C PHE A 33 12.08 6.27 11.84
N GLU A 34 11.37 7.34 12.18
CA GLU A 34 10.03 7.64 11.64
C GLU A 34 10.06 8.08 10.16
N GLY A 35 11.25 8.38 9.64
CA GLY A 35 11.46 8.79 8.26
C GLY A 35 11.52 7.60 7.30
N ARG A 36 10.51 7.46 6.45
CA ARG A 36 10.51 6.48 5.34
C ARG A 36 11.26 7.05 4.14
N PHE A 37 12.59 6.95 4.13
CA PHE A 37 13.42 7.33 2.99
C PHE A 37 13.86 6.08 2.21
N GLY A 38 13.68 6.08 0.89
CA GLY A 38 14.13 4.98 0.02
C GLY A 38 13.31 3.69 0.06
N ILE A 39 12.18 3.66 0.79
CA ILE A 39 11.28 2.50 0.85
C ILE A 39 10.34 2.54 -0.35
N TRP A 40 10.42 1.52 -1.20
CA TRP A 40 9.49 1.34 -2.30
C TRP A 40 8.11 0.91 -1.80
N PRO A 41 7.02 1.37 -2.44
CA PRO A 41 5.70 0.82 -2.16
C PRO A 41 5.65 -0.66 -2.53
N GLU A 42 4.95 -1.45 -1.73
CA GLU A 42 4.77 -2.89 -1.92
C GLU A 42 3.34 -3.19 -2.34
N ILE A 43 3.15 -4.17 -3.22
CA ILE A 43 1.82 -4.65 -3.60
C ILE A 43 1.49 -5.86 -2.73
N THR A 44 0.33 -5.82 -2.06
CA THR A 44 -0.15 -6.96 -1.26
C THR A 44 -1.34 -7.61 -1.95
N VAL A 45 -1.23 -8.92 -2.14
CA VAL A 45 -2.31 -9.74 -2.68
C VAL A 45 -3.08 -10.36 -1.51
N ILE A 46 -4.38 -10.10 -1.45
CA ILE A 46 -5.27 -10.65 -0.42
C ILE A 46 -6.17 -11.69 -1.08
N GLU A 47 -5.95 -12.96 -0.76
CA GLU A 47 -6.80 -14.05 -1.22
C GLU A 47 -7.87 -14.39 -0.17
N LEU A 48 -9.13 -14.17 -0.51
CA LEU A 48 -10.24 -14.52 0.38
C LEU A 48 -10.62 -15.99 0.19
N ARG A 49 -10.62 -16.75 1.29
CA ARG A 49 -11.08 -18.15 1.30
C ARG A 49 -12.42 -18.24 2.03
N ARG A 50 -13.39 -18.92 1.40
CA ARG A 50 -14.66 -19.24 2.07
C ARG A 50 -14.40 -20.31 3.12
N ARG A 51 -14.73 -20.01 4.38
CA ARG A 51 -14.72 -20.99 5.45
C ARG A 51 -15.90 -21.96 5.26
N ARG A 52 -15.64 -23.26 5.33
CA ARG A 52 -16.69 -24.31 5.36
C ARG A 52 -17.46 -24.25 6.68
#